data_AF-A0AAJ1JH59-F1
#
_entry.id   AF-A0AAJ1JH59-F1
#
_cell.length_a   1.000
_cell.length_b   1.000
_cell.length_c   1.000
_cell.angle_alpha   90.00
_cell.angle_beta   90.00
_cell.angle_gamma   90.00
#
_symmetry.space_group_name_H-M   'P 1'
#
loop_
_entity.id
_entity.type
_entity.pdbx_description
1 polymer ?
#
loop_
_entity_poly.entity_id
_entity_poly.type
_entity_poly.pdbx_seq_one_letter_code
_entity_poly.pdbx_strand_id
1 'polypeptide(L)'
;MNLEKIYHYKLNKLFNFRALSLDDDDLTFTSVNNELEEYLSLYIEGEKPLLLSWWCNLFDFEKLDDILSENTYERYDLFLCFLKSLPLIFLINKSESYKNENLKITHTINQLKTIKKTTLTLNLEDDNYKTEIFNYLSHLIGVTELNSNFFLVKDNNLFFKLKFNEWINVKELISSIHSLATTMASDENKINLKKVKNFQIATIDFIMNDKQKVNFPYDDFYLNYAYPDIFINNYLNKNKEMFSILIDCVDENQSECNFFISDMIYMNYIYYILKDNPKEILKLKKYCKKNNKLFFRIIVKIINLNYHIDESDFKGLKLEYYLLNNKKIIVGYAT
;
A
#
# COMPACT_ATOMS: atom_id res chain seq x y z
N MET A 1 21.07 3.82 -4.10
CA MET A 1 19.63 3.58 -4.23
C MET A 1 18.84 4.37 -3.19
N ASN A 2 18.04 5.33 -3.65
CA ASN A 2 17.21 6.17 -2.79
C ASN A 2 15.72 5.84 -3.03
N LEU A 3 15.17 4.94 -2.22
CA LEU A 3 13.79 4.48 -2.40
C LEU A 3 12.74 5.57 -2.15
N GLU A 4 13.05 6.61 -1.36
CA GLU A 4 12.17 7.77 -1.22
C GLU A 4 12.07 8.55 -2.53
N LYS A 5 13.21 8.77 -3.23
CA LYS A 5 13.22 9.39 -4.56
C LYS A 5 12.45 8.56 -5.58
N ILE A 6 12.61 7.24 -5.55
CA ILE A 6 11.92 6.29 -6.44
C ILE A 6 10.41 6.27 -6.16
N TYR A 7 10.01 6.26 -4.89
CA TYR A 7 8.59 6.27 -4.53
C TYR A 7 7.93 7.61 -4.86
N HIS A 8 8.61 8.74 -4.59
CA HIS A 8 8.16 10.06 -5.02
C HIS A 8 8.04 10.15 -6.55
N TYR A 9 8.98 9.55 -7.27
CA TYR A 9 8.92 9.43 -8.72
C TYR A 9 7.66 8.67 -9.18
N LYS A 10 7.38 7.50 -8.61
CA LYS A 10 6.15 6.74 -8.85
C LYS A 10 4.92 7.64 -8.67
N LEU A 11 4.80 8.29 -7.52
CA LEU A 11 3.64 9.12 -7.20
C LEU A 11 3.45 10.26 -8.20
N ASN A 12 4.53 10.91 -8.62
CA ASN A 12 4.46 11.96 -9.63
C ASN A 12 4.02 11.39 -10.99
N LYS A 13 4.62 10.28 -11.41
CA LYS A 13 4.36 9.66 -12.72
C LYS A 13 2.93 9.13 -12.86
N LEU A 14 2.26 8.76 -11.77
CA LEU A 14 0.85 8.32 -11.77
C LEU A 14 -0.09 9.35 -12.42
N PHE A 15 0.12 10.64 -12.18
CA PHE A 15 -0.75 11.72 -12.69
C PHE A 15 -0.05 12.67 -13.67
N ASN A 16 1.28 12.56 -13.83
CA ASN A 16 2.06 13.41 -14.72
C ASN A 16 2.86 12.59 -15.74
N PHE A 17 2.33 12.49 -16.97
CA PHE A 17 3.00 11.80 -18.08
C PHE A 17 4.39 12.38 -18.41
N ARG A 18 4.59 13.68 -18.19
CA ARG A 18 5.82 14.41 -18.52
C ARG A 18 6.88 14.39 -17.41
N ALA A 19 6.68 13.64 -16.33
CA ALA A 19 7.72 13.49 -15.33
C ALA A 19 8.99 12.92 -15.99
N LEU A 20 10.12 13.59 -15.71
CA LEU A 20 11.46 13.27 -16.24
C LEU A 20 11.85 11.82 -15.94
N SER A 21 12.90 11.29 -16.56
CA SER A 21 13.39 9.96 -16.18
C SER A 21 13.83 9.91 -14.71
N LEU A 22 13.62 8.77 -14.06
CA LEU A 22 14.26 8.50 -12.77
C LEU A 22 15.77 8.57 -12.95
N ASP A 23 16.42 9.33 -12.07
CA ASP A 23 17.86 9.47 -12.01
C ASP A 23 18.38 8.59 -10.86
N ASP A 24 18.70 7.33 -11.15
CA ASP A 24 19.31 6.34 -10.26
C ASP A 24 20.25 5.44 -11.08
N ASP A 25 21.44 5.14 -10.54
CA ASP A 25 22.50 4.43 -11.28
C ASP A 25 22.20 2.93 -11.48
N ASP A 26 21.40 2.34 -10.59
CA ASP A 26 21.15 0.89 -10.59
C ASP A 26 19.74 0.54 -11.08
N LEU A 27 18.79 1.47 -10.98
CA LEU A 27 17.37 1.19 -11.18
C LEU A 27 16.73 2.08 -12.23
N THR A 28 15.85 1.47 -13.03
CA THR A 28 15.07 2.16 -14.06
C THR A 28 13.65 1.64 -14.12
N PHE A 29 12.75 2.40 -14.74
CA PHE A 29 11.40 1.95 -15.03
C PHE A 29 11.33 1.38 -16.45
N THR A 30 10.80 0.17 -16.58
CA THR A 30 10.60 -0.50 -17.87
C THR A 30 9.11 -0.55 -18.18
N SER A 31 8.71 0.11 -19.27
CA SER A 31 7.34 0.10 -19.76
C SER A 31 6.96 -1.27 -20.34
N VAL A 32 5.78 -1.74 -19.94
CA VAL A 32 5.09 -2.92 -20.45
C VAL A 32 3.70 -2.44 -20.89
N ASN A 33 3.11 -3.03 -21.93
CA ASN A 33 1.75 -2.72 -22.40
C ASN A 33 1.49 -1.24 -22.72
N ASN A 34 2.05 -0.72 -23.82
CA ASN A 34 1.77 0.62 -24.34
C ASN A 34 1.95 1.77 -23.31
N GLU A 35 2.95 1.67 -22.43
CA GLU A 35 3.32 2.69 -21.44
C GLU A 35 2.30 2.94 -20.31
N LEU A 36 1.25 2.12 -20.20
CA LEU A 36 0.31 2.19 -19.09
C LEU A 36 0.86 1.55 -17.82
N GLU A 37 1.80 0.61 -17.96
CA GLU A 37 2.41 -0.14 -16.86
C GLU A 37 3.93 0.00 -16.91
N GLU A 38 4.53 0.51 -15.83
CA GLU A 38 5.98 0.63 -15.71
C GLU A 38 6.45 -0.13 -14.47
N TYR A 39 7.31 -1.13 -14.69
CA TYR A 39 7.89 -1.95 -13.63
C TYR A 39 9.28 -1.45 -13.26
N LEU A 40 9.62 -1.54 -11.98
CA LEU A 40 10.97 -1.25 -11.52
C LEU A 40 11.92 -2.39 -11.92
N SER A 41 13.01 -2.03 -12.58
CA SER A 41 13.98 -2.94 -13.17
C SER A 41 15.39 -2.58 -12.74
N LEU A 42 16.24 -3.60 -12.64
CA LEU A 42 17.67 -3.46 -12.50
C LEU A 42 18.30 -3.13 -13.87
N TYR A 43 19.08 -2.05 -13.92
CA TYR A 43 19.93 -1.75 -15.05
C TYR A 43 21.14 -2.72 -15.06
N ILE A 44 21.33 -3.39 -16.19
CA ILE A 44 22.48 -4.28 -16.45
C ILE A 44 23.16 -3.74 -17.71
N GLU A 45 24.44 -3.41 -17.59
CA GLU A 45 25.20 -2.79 -18.68
C GLU A 45 25.29 -3.75 -19.88
N GLY A 46 24.98 -3.26 -21.07
CA GLY A 46 25.01 -4.07 -22.30
C GLY A 46 23.83 -5.03 -22.48
N GLU A 47 22.90 -5.11 -21.50
CA GLU A 47 21.75 -6.00 -21.55
C GLU A 47 20.41 -5.27 -21.42
N LYS A 48 19.31 -5.99 -21.68
CA LYS A 48 17.97 -5.49 -21.39
C LYS A 48 17.79 -5.42 -19.86
N PRO A 49 17.21 -4.33 -19.30
CA PRO A 49 16.93 -4.24 -17.88
C PRO A 49 16.13 -5.44 -17.36
N LEU A 50 16.55 -5.98 -16.22
CA LEU A 50 15.90 -7.11 -15.57
C LEU A 50 14.79 -6.61 -14.64
N LEU A 51 13.55 -7.03 -14.86
CA LEU A 51 12.48 -6.74 -13.92
C LEU A 51 12.86 -7.28 -12.52
N LEU A 52 12.78 -6.46 -11.48
CA LEU A 52 13.17 -6.90 -10.13
C LEU A 52 12.31 -8.05 -9.61
N SER A 53 11.08 -8.20 -10.10
CA SER A 53 10.20 -9.34 -9.80
C SER A 53 10.69 -10.66 -10.40
N TRP A 54 11.59 -10.61 -11.38
CA TRP A 54 12.18 -11.76 -12.09
C TRP A 54 13.63 -12.01 -11.69
N TRP A 55 14.04 -11.56 -10.50
CA TRP A 55 15.39 -11.76 -9.99
C TRP A 55 15.81 -13.24 -9.88
N CYS A 56 14.85 -14.17 -9.86
CA CYS A 56 15.11 -15.60 -9.93
C CYS A 56 15.82 -16.04 -11.22
N ASN A 57 15.79 -15.23 -12.29
CA ASN A 57 16.49 -15.53 -13.53
C ASN A 57 18.02 -15.37 -13.43
N LEU A 58 18.53 -14.85 -12.31
CA LEU A 58 19.96 -14.63 -12.08
C LEU A 58 20.70 -15.90 -11.58
N PHE A 59 19.99 -16.97 -11.22
CA PHE A 59 20.56 -18.19 -10.67
C PHE A 59 19.70 -19.41 -11.02
N ASP A 60 20.20 -20.60 -10.72
CA ASP A 60 19.43 -21.84 -10.83
C ASP A 60 18.33 -21.89 -9.75
N PHE A 61 17.12 -21.46 -10.11
CA PHE A 61 15.98 -21.40 -9.20
C PHE A 61 15.49 -22.79 -8.77
N GLU A 62 15.51 -23.76 -9.69
CA GLU A 62 15.07 -25.13 -9.40
C GLU A 62 15.97 -25.75 -8.32
N LYS A 63 17.28 -25.58 -8.45
CA LYS A 63 18.22 -26.05 -7.43
C LYS A 63 18.07 -25.35 -6.08
N LEU A 64 17.71 -24.05 -6.06
CA LEU A 64 17.39 -23.35 -4.82
C LEU A 64 16.14 -23.93 -4.16
N ASP A 65 15.09 -24.13 -4.95
CA ASP A 65 13.80 -24.68 -4.53
C ASP A 65 13.98 -26.08 -3.92
N ASP A 66 14.74 -26.95 -4.59
CA ASP A 66 15.07 -28.30 -4.09
C ASP A 66 15.72 -28.22 -2.69
N ILE A 67 16.77 -27.41 -2.51
CA ILE A 67 17.45 -27.28 -1.23
C ILE A 67 16.53 -26.72 -0.14
N LEU A 68 15.70 -25.72 -0.45
CA LEU A 68 14.80 -25.14 0.54
C LEU A 68 13.67 -26.10 0.95
N SER A 69 13.18 -26.89 -0.01
CA SER A 69 12.16 -27.92 0.23
C SER A 69 12.68 -29.06 1.13
N GLU A 70 13.91 -29.53 0.89
CA GLU A 70 14.54 -30.61 1.67
C GLU A 70 14.82 -30.20 3.13
N ASN A 71 15.09 -28.91 3.38
CA ASN A 71 15.40 -28.39 4.71
C ASN A 71 14.18 -28.11 5.59
N THR A 72 12.97 -28.55 5.21
CA THR A 72 11.71 -28.42 5.98
C THR A 72 11.33 -26.98 6.33
N TYR A 73 11.68 -26.01 5.49
CA TYR A 73 11.10 -24.68 5.61
C TYR A 73 9.65 -24.78 5.13
N GLU A 74 8.65 -24.71 6.01
CA GLU A 74 7.26 -25.01 5.59
C GLU A 74 6.67 -23.95 4.65
N ARG A 75 7.22 -22.73 4.67
CA ARG A 75 6.62 -21.54 4.04
C ARG A 75 7.64 -20.71 3.24
N TYR A 76 8.74 -21.32 2.79
CA TYR A 76 9.76 -20.60 2.04
C TYR A 76 9.24 -20.16 0.67
N ASP A 77 8.34 -20.94 0.06
CA ASP A 77 7.65 -20.66 -1.19
C ASP A 77 6.87 -19.33 -1.09
N LEU A 78 6.09 -19.15 -0.02
CA LEU A 78 5.37 -17.91 0.29
C LEU A 78 6.35 -16.75 0.49
N PHE A 79 7.50 -17.00 1.12
CA PHE A 79 8.52 -15.97 1.27
C PHE A 79 9.20 -15.62 -0.06
N LEU A 80 9.44 -16.57 -0.95
CA LEU A 80 9.95 -16.31 -2.30
C LEU A 80 8.92 -15.53 -3.14
N CYS A 81 7.63 -15.86 -3.02
CA CYS A 81 6.54 -15.07 -3.58
C CYS A 81 6.55 -13.64 -3.04
N PHE A 82 6.73 -13.46 -1.72
CA PHE A 82 6.91 -12.14 -1.11
C PHE A 82 8.05 -11.36 -1.75
N LEU A 83 9.24 -11.97 -1.91
CA LEU A 83 10.39 -11.31 -2.53
C LEU A 83 10.17 -10.96 -4.01
N LYS A 84 9.43 -11.80 -4.76
CA LYS A 84 9.06 -11.52 -6.16
C LYS A 84 8.03 -10.39 -6.28
N SER A 85 7.10 -10.28 -5.32
CA SER A 85 6.05 -9.27 -5.30
C SER A 85 6.48 -7.93 -4.68
N LEU A 86 7.53 -7.91 -3.86
CA LEU A 86 8.00 -6.69 -3.18
C LEU A 86 8.23 -5.48 -4.12
N PRO A 87 8.78 -5.65 -5.34
CA PRO A 87 8.91 -4.55 -6.31
C PRO A 87 7.58 -3.91 -6.75
N LEU A 88 6.44 -4.61 -6.62
CA LEU A 88 5.12 -4.09 -7.02
C LEU A 88 4.68 -2.89 -6.17
N ILE A 89 5.28 -2.69 -5.01
CA ILE A 89 5.15 -1.44 -4.22
C ILE A 89 5.49 -0.21 -5.07
N PHE A 90 6.42 -0.35 -6.02
CA PHE A 90 6.88 0.70 -6.91
C PHE A 90 6.23 0.65 -8.30
N LEU A 91 5.33 -0.30 -8.57
CA LEU A 91 4.61 -0.38 -9.85
C LEU A 91 3.87 0.93 -10.14
N ILE A 92 4.03 1.44 -11.35
CA ILE A 92 3.25 2.55 -11.90
C ILE A 92 2.28 1.92 -12.89
N ASN A 93 1.00 1.83 -12.54
CA ASN A 93 -0.03 1.35 -13.44
C ASN A 93 -1.14 2.40 -13.54
N LYS A 94 -1.37 2.93 -14.74
CA LYS A 94 -2.31 4.02 -14.99
C LYS A 94 -3.65 3.55 -15.54
N SER A 95 -3.86 2.24 -15.65
CA SER A 95 -5.16 1.69 -16.06
C SER A 95 -6.22 2.02 -15.02
N GLU A 96 -7.43 2.32 -15.48
CA GLU A 96 -8.57 2.63 -14.58
C GLU A 96 -8.85 1.46 -13.62
N SER A 97 -8.65 0.22 -14.09
CA SER A 97 -8.78 -0.99 -13.28
C SER A 97 -7.79 -1.10 -12.12
N TYR A 98 -6.67 -0.38 -12.14
CA TYR A 98 -5.63 -0.43 -11.11
C TYR A 98 -5.61 0.80 -10.20
N LYS A 99 -6.52 1.75 -10.42
CA LYS A 99 -6.59 3.01 -9.66
C LYS A 99 -6.79 2.76 -8.17
N ASN A 100 -7.67 1.81 -7.82
CA ASN A 100 -7.96 1.44 -6.44
C ASN A 100 -6.77 0.76 -5.76
N GLU A 101 -6.03 -0.07 -6.48
CA GLU A 101 -4.84 -0.78 -6.01
C GLU A 101 -3.72 0.22 -5.72
N ASN A 102 -3.47 1.17 -6.63
CA ASN A 102 -2.51 2.26 -6.39
C ASN A 102 -2.86 3.05 -5.13
N LEU A 103 -4.13 3.41 -4.98
CA LEU A 103 -4.64 4.16 -3.83
C LEU A 103 -4.42 3.35 -2.54
N LYS A 104 -4.83 2.08 -2.51
CA LYS A 104 -4.73 1.20 -1.34
C LYS A 104 -3.29 0.96 -0.92
N ILE A 105 -2.40 0.66 -1.87
CA ILE A 105 -0.95 0.48 -1.60
C ILE A 105 -0.36 1.78 -1.04
N THR A 106 -0.68 2.91 -1.66
CA THR A 106 -0.15 4.23 -1.25
C THR A 106 -0.62 4.63 0.14
N HIS A 107 -1.90 4.46 0.41
CA HIS A 107 -2.48 4.71 1.72
C HIS A 107 -1.86 3.81 2.79
N THR A 108 -1.72 2.51 2.51
CA THR A 108 -1.13 1.53 3.45
C THR A 108 0.32 1.88 3.80
N ILE A 109 1.13 2.29 2.82
CA ILE A 109 2.52 2.74 3.08
C ILE A 109 2.54 4.02 3.91
N ASN A 110 1.63 4.97 3.61
CA ASN A 110 1.50 6.18 4.38
C ASN A 110 1.07 5.91 5.83
N GLN A 111 0.21 4.92 6.06
CA GLN A 111 -0.16 4.45 7.40
C GLN A 111 1.06 3.90 8.13
N LEU A 112 1.81 2.96 7.55
CA LEU A 112 3.01 2.37 8.17
C LEU A 112 4.04 3.44 8.58
N LYS A 113 4.25 4.45 7.73
CA LYS A 113 5.20 5.56 7.98
C LYS A 113 4.74 6.57 9.02
N THR A 114 3.44 6.63 9.34
CA THR A 114 2.88 7.60 10.31
C THR A 114 2.38 6.95 11.60
N ILE A 115 2.35 5.61 11.64
CA ILE A 115 1.65 4.83 12.66
C ILE A 115 2.05 5.18 14.09
N LYS A 116 3.34 5.38 14.37
CA LYS A 116 3.83 5.71 15.72
C LYS A 116 3.17 6.96 16.29
N LYS A 117 3.00 8.00 15.47
CA LYS A 117 2.33 9.24 15.90
C LYS A 117 0.82 9.01 16.09
N THR A 118 0.24 8.21 15.21
CA THR A 118 -1.17 7.82 15.24
C THR A 118 -1.52 7.03 16.49
N THR A 119 -0.79 5.97 16.80
CA THR A 119 -1.02 5.09 17.95
C THR A 119 -0.74 5.80 19.26
N LEU A 120 0.26 6.69 19.32
CA LEU A 120 0.45 7.60 20.45
C LEU A 120 -0.79 8.50 20.68
N THR A 121 -1.41 9.01 19.62
CA THR A 121 -2.62 9.83 19.72
C THR A 121 -3.83 9.02 20.21
N LEU A 122 -3.88 7.73 19.87
CA LEU A 122 -4.97 6.83 20.19
C LEU A 122 -4.73 5.96 21.45
N ASN A 123 -3.55 6.05 22.08
CA ASN A 123 -3.10 5.16 23.17
C ASN A 123 -3.14 3.67 22.82
N LEU A 124 -2.57 3.29 21.67
CA LEU A 124 -2.56 1.93 21.13
C LEU A 124 -1.13 1.34 21.09
N GLU A 125 -1.03 0.01 21.00
CA GLU A 125 0.25 -0.69 20.82
C GLU A 125 0.71 -0.67 19.35
N ASP A 126 1.80 0.06 19.06
CA ASP A 126 2.35 0.28 17.72
C ASP A 126 2.56 -1.02 16.92
N ASP A 127 3.14 -2.03 17.55
CA ASP A 127 3.59 -3.26 16.88
C ASP A 127 2.41 -4.11 16.37
N ASN A 128 1.30 -4.17 17.11
CA ASN A 128 0.10 -4.90 16.67
C ASN A 128 -0.53 -4.24 15.43
N TYR A 129 -0.63 -2.91 15.43
CA TYR A 129 -1.16 -2.18 14.29
C TYR A 129 -0.22 -2.24 13.08
N LYS A 130 1.09 -2.08 13.28
CA LYS A 130 2.09 -2.28 12.20
C LYS A 130 1.99 -3.69 11.62
N THR A 131 1.78 -4.70 12.46
CA THR A 131 1.60 -6.09 12.02
C THR A 131 0.36 -6.24 11.14
N GLU A 132 -0.80 -5.73 11.56
CA GLU A 132 -2.04 -5.78 10.76
C GLU A 132 -1.84 -5.10 9.39
N ILE A 133 -1.32 -3.87 9.40
CA ILE A 133 -1.17 -3.06 8.19
C ILE A 133 -0.13 -3.68 7.24
N PHE A 134 0.95 -4.28 7.76
CA PHE A 134 1.96 -4.94 6.93
C PHE A 134 1.42 -6.23 6.28
N ASN A 135 0.64 -7.04 7.00
CA ASN A 135 -0.01 -8.21 6.41
C ASN A 135 -1.04 -7.77 5.35
N TYR A 136 -1.77 -6.67 5.56
CA TYR A 136 -2.63 -6.10 4.54
C TYR A 136 -1.86 -5.62 3.29
N LEU A 137 -0.70 -4.95 3.47
CA LEU A 137 0.18 -4.58 2.36
C LEU A 137 0.62 -5.82 1.56
N SER A 138 1.01 -6.89 2.27
CA SER A 138 1.45 -8.16 1.67
C SER A 138 0.34 -8.80 0.82
N HIS A 139 -0.90 -8.73 1.29
CA HIS A 139 -2.07 -9.12 0.51
C HIS A 139 -2.25 -8.24 -0.74
N LEU A 140 -2.14 -6.92 -0.63
CA LEU A 140 -2.29 -6.00 -1.76
C LEU A 140 -1.27 -6.24 -2.89
N ILE A 141 -0.06 -6.70 -2.56
CA ILE A 141 0.96 -7.06 -3.54
C ILE A 141 0.90 -8.54 -3.98
N GLY A 142 -0.20 -9.24 -3.65
CA GLY A 142 -0.51 -10.57 -4.17
C GLY A 142 0.26 -11.74 -3.52
N VAL A 143 0.76 -11.56 -2.29
CA VAL A 143 1.57 -12.59 -1.61
C VAL A 143 0.71 -13.53 -0.79
N THR A 144 -0.34 -13.00 -0.17
CA THR A 144 -1.13 -13.73 0.82
C THR A 144 -2.62 -13.52 0.60
N GLU A 145 -3.44 -14.43 1.12
CA GLU A 145 -4.87 -14.18 1.26
C GLU A 145 -5.13 -13.07 2.29
N LEU A 146 -6.29 -12.42 2.17
CA LEU A 146 -6.75 -11.42 3.12
C LEU A 146 -6.88 -12.08 4.51
N ASN A 147 -6.33 -11.43 5.56
CA ASN A 147 -6.26 -11.91 6.95
C ASN A 147 -5.20 -12.98 7.26
N SER A 148 -4.25 -13.21 6.35
CA SER A 148 -3.09 -14.03 6.66
C SER A 148 -2.19 -13.38 7.71
N ASN A 149 -1.65 -14.18 8.62
CA ASN A 149 -0.74 -13.74 9.69
C ASN A 149 0.65 -14.34 9.51
N PHE A 150 1.31 -14.01 8.39
CA PHE A 150 2.65 -14.51 8.06
C PHE A 150 3.75 -13.56 8.50
N PHE A 151 3.43 -12.28 8.71
CA PHE A 151 4.36 -11.29 9.20
C PHE A 151 4.01 -10.87 10.63
N LEU A 152 5.04 -10.53 11.40
CA LEU A 152 4.94 -9.95 12.73
C LEU A 152 5.91 -8.78 12.80
N VAL A 153 5.44 -7.65 13.30
CA VAL A 153 6.29 -6.52 13.64
C VAL A 153 6.54 -6.55 15.15
N LYS A 154 7.81 -6.45 15.53
CA LYS A 154 8.23 -6.35 16.93
C LYS A 154 9.44 -5.45 17.04
N ASP A 155 9.40 -4.46 17.93
CA ASP A 155 10.49 -3.50 18.15
C ASP A 155 10.96 -2.85 16.84
N ASN A 156 10.02 -2.48 15.97
CA ASN A 156 10.25 -1.96 14.61
C ASN A 156 11.02 -2.90 13.66
N ASN A 157 11.16 -4.17 14.00
CA ASN A 157 11.70 -5.20 13.12
C ASN A 157 10.57 -6.06 12.55
N LEU A 158 10.75 -6.50 11.31
CA LEU A 158 9.81 -7.37 10.61
C LEU A 158 10.29 -8.83 10.71
N PHE A 159 9.40 -9.71 11.13
CA PHE A 159 9.61 -11.14 11.22
C PHE A 159 8.64 -11.87 10.30
N PHE A 160 9.08 -12.99 9.73
CA PHE A 160 8.28 -13.89 8.92
C PHE A 160 8.11 -15.23 9.64
N LYS A 161 6.89 -15.76 9.60
CA LYS A 161 6.53 -17.05 10.19
C LYS A 161 6.93 -18.17 9.23
N LEU A 162 8.16 -18.64 9.35
CA LEU A 162 8.71 -19.68 8.46
C LEU A 162 8.18 -21.09 8.78
N LYS A 163 7.89 -21.35 10.07
CA LYS A 163 7.24 -22.57 10.58
C LYS A 163 6.21 -22.21 11.66
N PHE A 164 5.37 -23.17 12.09
CA PHE A 164 4.27 -22.92 13.04
C PHE A 164 4.66 -22.13 14.31
N ASN A 165 5.86 -22.32 14.87
CA ASN A 165 6.36 -21.64 16.06
C ASN A 165 7.68 -20.87 15.84
N GLU A 166 8.05 -20.64 14.59
CA GLU A 166 9.36 -20.05 14.25
C GLU A 166 9.19 -18.74 13.49
N TRP A 167 9.65 -17.66 14.11
CA TRP A 167 9.68 -16.31 13.55
C TRP A 167 11.13 -15.93 13.27
N ILE A 168 11.42 -15.60 12.02
CA ILE A 168 12.77 -15.23 11.58
C ILE A 168 12.75 -13.79 11.10
N ASN A 169 13.78 -13.02 11.46
CA ASN A 169 13.91 -11.65 10.97
C ASN A 169 13.97 -11.64 9.43
N VAL A 170 13.14 -10.82 8.79
CA VAL A 170 13.02 -10.80 7.33
C VAL A 170 14.34 -10.44 6.65
N LYS A 171 15.14 -9.53 7.21
CA LYS A 171 16.42 -9.12 6.61
C LYS A 171 17.49 -10.21 6.71
N GLU A 172 17.46 -11.00 7.79
CA GLU A 172 18.31 -12.18 7.96
C GLU A 172 17.91 -13.28 6.98
N LEU A 173 16.60 -13.52 6.81
CA LEU A 173 16.09 -14.51 5.86
C LEU A 173 16.40 -14.13 4.41
N ILE A 174 16.21 -12.85 4.02
CA ILE A 174 16.67 -12.32 2.71
C ILE A 174 18.16 -12.60 2.53
N SER A 175 18.99 -12.26 3.51
CA SER A 175 20.43 -12.46 3.42
C SER A 175 20.82 -13.92 3.24
N SER A 176 20.12 -14.83 3.92
CA SER A 176 20.35 -16.27 3.86
C SER A 176 19.97 -16.84 2.49
N ILE A 177 18.79 -16.49 1.96
CA ILE A 177 18.34 -16.91 0.63
C ILE A 177 19.29 -16.41 -0.46
N HIS A 178 19.68 -15.13 -0.40
CA HIS A 178 20.63 -14.58 -1.37
C HIS A 178 22.02 -15.21 -1.26
N SER A 179 22.47 -15.56 -0.06
CA SER A 179 23.73 -16.30 0.11
C SER A 179 23.68 -17.66 -0.59
N LEU A 180 22.57 -18.37 -0.48
CA LEU A 180 22.37 -19.66 -1.15
C LEU A 180 22.27 -19.49 -2.67
N ALA A 181 21.44 -18.56 -3.15
CA ALA A 181 21.28 -18.24 -4.57
C ALA A 181 22.62 -17.85 -5.24
N THR A 182 23.48 -17.12 -4.53
CA THR A 182 24.81 -16.71 -5.02
C THR A 182 25.72 -17.91 -5.32
N THR A 183 25.56 -19.04 -4.61
CA THR A 183 26.32 -20.27 -4.89
C THR A 183 25.90 -20.96 -6.19
N MET A 184 24.76 -20.57 -6.75
CA MET A 184 24.11 -21.14 -7.94
C MET A 184 24.09 -20.16 -9.12
N ALA A 185 24.79 -19.03 -9.00
CA ALA A 185 24.85 -17.97 -10.00
C ALA A 185 26.21 -17.93 -10.70
N SER A 186 26.22 -17.45 -11.96
CA SER A 186 27.45 -17.06 -12.66
C SER A 186 28.11 -15.85 -11.97
N ASP A 187 29.41 -15.63 -12.17
CA ASP A 187 30.15 -14.55 -11.50
C ASP A 187 29.57 -13.16 -11.81
N GLU A 188 29.10 -12.93 -13.04
CA GLU A 188 28.40 -11.71 -13.44
C GLU A 188 27.08 -11.54 -12.67
N ASN A 189 26.27 -12.60 -12.59
CA ASN A 189 25.00 -12.56 -11.89
C ASN A 189 25.14 -12.39 -10.37
N LYS A 190 26.27 -12.79 -9.76
CA LYS A 190 26.52 -12.54 -8.33
C LYS A 190 26.53 -11.05 -8.00
N ILE A 191 27.01 -10.20 -8.91
CA ILE A 191 26.99 -8.74 -8.74
C ILE A 191 25.55 -8.24 -8.76
N ASN A 192 24.76 -8.67 -9.74
CA ASN A 192 23.36 -8.30 -9.88
C ASN A 192 22.50 -8.79 -8.70
N LEU A 193 22.74 -10.01 -8.21
CA LEU A 193 22.08 -10.55 -7.01
C LEU A 193 22.38 -9.70 -5.77
N LYS A 194 23.61 -9.22 -5.61
CA LYS A 194 23.95 -8.31 -4.52
C LYS A 194 23.14 -7.00 -4.60
N LYS A 195 22.94 -6.45 -5.80
CA LYS A 195 22.10 -5.26 -6.01
C LYS A 195 20.62 -5.56 -5.66
N VAL A 196 20.08 -6.70 -6.10
CA VAL A 196 18.71 -7.13 -5.76
C VAL A 196 18.53 -7.33 -4.25
N LYS A 197 19.48 -8.00 -3.58
CA LYS A 197 19.46 -8.16 -2.12
C LYS A 197 19.37 -6.81 -1.42
N ASN A 198 20.21 -5.86 -1.83
CA ASN A 198 20.24 -4.52 -1.27
C ASN A 198 18.92 -3.79 -1.52
N PHE A 199 18.32 -3.92 -2.71
CA PHE A 199 17.00 -3.39 -3.02
C PHE A 199 15.93 -3.94 -2.07
N GLN A 200 15.87 -5.26 -1.89
CA GLN A 200 14.86 -5.91 -1.05
C GLN A 200 15.01 -5.48 0.41
N ILE A 201 16.22 -5.48 0.96
CA ILE A 201 16.48 -5.01 2.33
C ILE A 201 16.11 -3.53 2.47
N ALA A 202 16.56 -2.68 1.54
CA ALA A 202 16.25 -1.26 1.57
C ALA A 202 14.74 -1.02 1.48
N THR A 203 14.00 -1.86 0.76
CA THR A 203 12.54 -1.74 0.65
C THR A 203 11.86 -2.04 1.98
N ILE A 204 12.31 -3.06 2.71
CA ILE A 204 11.83 -3.32 4.08
C ILE A 204 12.12 -2.11 4.98
N ASP A 205 13.35 -1.58 4.94
CA ASP A 205 13.71 -0.40 5.74
C ASP A 205 12.90 0.84 5.35
N PHE A 206 12.62 1.05 4.06
CA PHE A 206 11.78 2.14 3.57
C PHE A 206 10.34 2.03 4.11
N ILE A 207 9.73 0.85 4.07
CA ILE A 207 8.35 0.61 4.54
C ILE A 207 8.27 0.78 6.06
N MET A 208 9.24 0.24 6.79
CA MET A 208 9.25 0.21 8.27
C MET A 208 9.77 1.51 8.91
N ASN A 209 10.24 2.47 8.11
CA ASN A 209 10.74 3.75 8.62
C ASN A 209 9.59 4.70 8.99
N ASP A 210 9.28 4.79 10.28
CA ASP A 210 8.27 5.68 10.85
C ASP A 210 8.78 7.10 11.19
N LYS A 211 10.03 7.42 10.85
CA LYS A 211 10.63 8.73 11.09
C LYS A 211 10.37 9.71 9.94
N GLN A 212 10.05 9.20 8.76
CA GLN A 212 9.87 9.98 7.54
C GLN A 212 8.49 9.71 6.93
N LYS A 213 7.71 10.78 6.76
CA LYS A 213 6.42 10.71 6.07
C LYS A 213 6.61 10.52 4.58
N VAL A 214 5.63 9.92 3.91
CA VAL A 214 5.56 9.91 2.44
C VAL A 214 5.56 11.36 1.94
N ASN A 215 6.44 11.68 1.00
CA ASN A 215 6.43 12.98 0.34
C ASN A 215 5.51 12.92 -0.89
N PHE A 216 4.30 13.47 -0.78
CA PHE A 216 3.36 13.52 -1.90
C PHE A 216 3.71 14.69 -2.83
N PRO A 217 3.89 14.45 -4.14
CA PRO A 217 4.23 15.49 -5.12
C PRO A 217 3.00 16.29 -5.62
N TYR A 218 1.93 16.36 -4.83
CA TYR A 218 0.64 16.90 -5.28
C TYR A 218 0.37 18.26 -4.64
N ASP A 219 -0.11 19.20 -5.44
CA ASP A 219 -0.60 20.49 -4.97
C ASP A 219 -2.09 20.37 -4.64
N ASP A 220 -2.39 19.97 -3.40
CA ASP A 220 -3.75 19.79 -2.89
C ASP A 220 -3.91 20.52 -1.55
N PHE A 221 -4.96 21.33 -1.43
CA PHE A 221 -5.24 22.13 -0.23
C PHE A 221 -5.44 21.28 1.03
N TYR A 222 -5.98 20.07 0.88
CA TYR A 222 -6.25 19.11 1.94
C TYR A 222 -5.20 18.02 2.09
N LEU A 223 -4.06 18.10 1.37
CA LEU A 223 -3.00 17.10 1.41
C LEU A 223 -2.60 16.67 2.83
N ASN A 224 -2.51 17.63 3.76
CA ASN A 224 -2.12 17.35 5.14
C ASN A 224 -3.06 16.34 5.84
N TYR A 225 -4.34 16.28 5.46
CA TYR A 225 -5.32 15.36 6.05
C TYR A 225 -5.25 13.95 5.45
N ALA A 226 -4.49 13.74 4.36
CA ALA A 226 -4.17 12.41 3.88
C ALA A 226 -3.21 11.67 4.82
N TYR A 227 -2.45 12.39 5.67
CA TYR A 227 -1.62 11.79 6.72
C TYR A 227 -2.48 11.39 7.94
N PRO A 228 -2.47 10.10 8.34
CA PRO A 228 -3.25 9.59 9.46
C PRO A 228 -3.10 10.36 10.77
N ASP A 229 -1.87 10.70 11.16
CA ASP A 229 -1.58 11.39 12.42
C ASP A 229 -2.23 12.77 12.49
N ILE A 230 -2.19 13.52 11.38
CA ILE A 230 -2.83 14.83 11.25
C ILE A 230 -4.35 14.68 11.20
N PHE A 231 -4.85 13.72 10.43
CA PHE A 231 -6.28 13.44 10.31
C PHE A 231 -6.91 13.16 11.69
N ILE A 232 -6.34 12.21 12.43
CA ILE A 232 -6.88 11.74 13.72
C ILE A 232 -6.83 12.87 14.74
N ASN A 233 -5.71 13.58 14.83
CA ASN A 233 -5.57 14.70 15.76
C ASN A 233 -6.63 15.79 15.50
N ASN A 234 -6.92 16.12 14.24
CA ASN A 234 -7.97 17.07 13.91
C ASN A 234 -9.37 16.49 14.10
N TYR A 235 -9.59 15.19 13.86
CA TYR A 235 -10.89 14.57 14.09
C TYR A 235 -11.29 14.62 15.57
N LEU A 236 -10.33 14.33 16.47
CA LEU A 236 -10.55 14.34 17.92
C LEU A 236 -10.73 15.76 18.47
N ASN A 237 -9.93 16.72 18.01
CA ASN A 237 -9.89 18.07 18.59
C ASN A 237 -10.77 19.10 17.85
N LYS A 238 -11.03 18.91 16.55
CA LYS A 238 -11.70 19.86 15.66
C LYS A 238 -12.71 19.17 14.73
N ASN A 239 -13.54 18.31 15.30
CA ASN A 239 -14.46 17.43 14.57
C ASN A 239 -15.32 18.15 13.48
N LYS A 240 -15.84 19.36 13.76
CA LYS A 240 -16.63 20.12 12.77
C LYS A 240 -15.82 20.54 11.55
N GLU A 241 -14.55 20.91 11.74
CA GLU A 241 -13.64 21.27 10.64
C GLU A 241 -13.38 20.05 9.77
N MET A 242 -13.11 18.90 10.40
CA MET A 242 -12.96 17.62 9.68
C MET A 242 -14.21 17.21 8.90
N PHE A 243 -15.41 17.45 9.44
CA PHE A 243 -16.65 17.21 8.70
C PHE A 243 -16.83 18.15 7.51
N SER A 244 -16.35 19.39 7.60
CA SER A 244 -16.34 20.29 6.45
C SER A 244 -15.41 19.77 5.35
N ILE A 245 -14.19 19.33 5.73
CA ILE A 245 -13.21 18.75 4.79
C ILE A 245 -13.78 17.52 4.09
N LEU A 246 -14.38 16.58 4.84
CA LEU A 246 -15.01 15.40 4.26
C LEU A 246 -16.13 15.75 3.27
N ILE A 247 -16.90 16.81 3.54
CA ILE A 247 -17.93 17.31 2.61
C ILE A 247 -17.31 17.86 1.33
N ASP A 248 -16.19 18.58 1.43
CA ASP A 248 -15.54 19.14 0.24
C ASP A 248 -14.88 18.04 -0.62
N CYS A 249 -14.40 16.97 0.02
CA CYS A 249 -13.81 15.80 -0.65
C CYS A 249 -14.78 15.01 -1.57
N VAL A 250 -16.09 15.30 -1.54
CA VAL A 250 -17.09 14.73 -2.47
C VAL A 250 -17.52 15.68 -3.59
N ASP A 251 -16.85 16.83 -3.76
CA ASP A 251 -17.08 17.68 -4.93
C ASP A 251 -16.69 16.93 -6.21
N GLU A 252 -17.56 16.99 -7.22
CA GLU A 252 -17.39 16.29 -8.50
C GLU A 252 -16.44 17.04 -9.45
N ASN A 253 -16.12 18.31 -9.15
CA ASN A 253 -15.27 19.16 -10.00
C ASN A 253 -13.77 19.11 -9.66
N GLN A 254 -13.35 18.12 -8.87
CA GLN A 254 -11.95 17.94 -8.49
C GLN A 254 -11.11 17.40 -9.66
N SER A 255 -9.82 17.73 -9.66
CA SER A 255 -8.86 17.05 -10.56
C SER A 255 -8.61 15.62 -10.08
N GLU A 256 -8.06 14.75 -10.93
CA GLU A 256 -7.78 13.35 -10.57
C GLU A 256 -6.80 13.22 -9.39
N CYS A 257 -5.78 14.07 -9.30
CA CYS A 257 -4.86 14.05 -8.17
C CYS A 257 -5.54 14.52 -6.87
N ASN A 258 -6.47 15.48 -6.96
CA ASN A 258 -7.24 15.90 -5.79
C ASN A 258 -8.23 14.82 -5.36
N PHE A 259 -8.84 14.08 -6.30
CA PHE A 259 -9.64 12.91 -5.97
C PHE A 259 -8.83 11.85 -5.22
N PHE A 260 -7.60 11.59 -5.64
CA PHE A 260 -6.71 10.65 -4.96
C PHE A 260 -6.43 11.04 -3.50
N ILE A 261 -6.17 12.33 -3.25
CA ILE A 261 -6.01 12.85 -1.88
C ILE A 261 -7.31 12.78 -1.08
N SER A 262 -8.43 13.18 -1.67
CA SER A 262 -9.75 13.05 -1.07
C SER A 262 -10.08 11.60 -0.69
N ASP A 263 -9.74 10.64 -1.55
CA ASP A 263 -9.95 9.23 -1.28
C ASP A 263 -9.07 8.73 -0.13
N MET A 264 -7.80 9.15 -0.05
CA MET A 264 -6.94 8.87 1.10
C MET A 264 -7.49 9.44 2.42
N ILE A 265 -8.05 10.65 2.40
CA ILE A 265 -8.70 11.26 3.57
C ILE A 265 -9.91 10.42 4.02
N TYR A 266 -10.71 9.95 3.06
CA TYR A 266 -11.81 9.03 3.35
C TYR A 266 -11.33 7.68 3.87
N MET A 267 -10.25 7.12 3.33
CA MET A 267 -9.66 5.89 3.86
C MET A 267 -9.19 6.05 5.31
N ASN A 268 -8.66 7.22 5.69
CA ASN A 268 -8.36 7.53 7.10
C ASN A 268 -9.64 7.55 7.95
N TYR A 269 -10.70 8.21 7.47
CA TYR A 269 -11.98 8.22 8.17
C TYR A 269 -12.55 6.81 8.35
N ILE A 270 -12.48 5.99 7.31
CA ILE A 270 -12.96 4.61 7.31
C ILE A 270 -12.16 3.79 8.32
N TYR A 271 -10.84 3.74 8.19
CA TYR A 271 -10.00 2.85 8.99
C TYR A 271 -10.01 3.23 10.47
N TYR A 272 -9.84 4.52 10.79
CA TYR A 272 -9.64 4.94 12.18
C TYR A 272 -10.93 5.30 12.92
N ILE A 273 -12.03 5.60 12.22
CA ILE A 273 -13.28 6.03 12.86
C ILE A 273 -14.41 5.03 12.64
N LEU A 274 -14.57 4.52 11.41
CA LEU A 274 -15.75 3.70 11.06
C LEU A 274 -15.53 2.19 11.24
N LYS A 275 -14.34 1.67 10.94
CA LYS A 275 -14.04 0.22 10.91
C LYS A 275 -14.58 -0.53 12.14
N ASP A 276 -14.28 -0.02 13.33
CA ASP A 276 -14.71 -0.65 14.60
C ASP A 276 -15.99 -0.01 15.20
N ASN A 277 -16.43 1.13 14.66
CA ASN A 277 -17.64 1.82 15.12
C ASN A 277 -18.41 2.51 13.97
N PRO A 278 -19.10 1.75 13.10
CA PRO A 278 -19.80 2.31 11.94
C PRO A 278 -20.86 3.36 12.30
N LYS A 279 -21.34 3.40 13.55
CA LYS A 279 -22.34 4.36 14.05
C LYS A 279 -21.83 5.80 14.03
N GLU A 280 -20.51 6.02 14.03
CA GLU A 280 -19.91 7.37 13.96
C GLU A 280 -20.34 8.15 12.71
N ILE A 281 -20.70 7.44 11.62
CA ILE A 281 -21.23 8.06 10.41
C ILE A 281 -22.47 8.93 10.66
N LEU A 282 -23.25 8.63 11.71
CA LEU A 282 -24.44 9.39 12.08
C LEU A 282 -24.12 10.82 12.56
N LYS A 283 -22.91 11.04 13.09
CA LYS A 283 -22.44 12.39 13.44
C LYS A 283 -22.24 13.24 12.19
N LEU A 284 -21.59 12.69 11.16
CA LEU A 284 -21.43 13.35 9.87
C LEU A 284 -22.79 13.56 9.18
N LYS A 285 -23.69 12.57 9.24
CA LYS A 285 -25.09 12.74 8.76
C LYS A 285 -25.78 13.94 9.41
N LYS A 286 -25.69 14.04 10.74
CA LYS A 286 -26.27 15.16 11.50
C LYS A 286 -25.63 16.50 11.07
N TYR A 287 -24.34 16.51 10.78
CA TYR A 287 -23.62 17.69 10.29
C TYR A 287 -24.08 18.13 8.89
N CYS A 288 -24.38 17.19 7.98
CA CYS A 288 -24.97 17.47 6.67
C CYS A 288 -26.40 18.06 6.73
N LYS A 289 -27.01 18.13 7.93
CA LYS A 289 -28.36 18.65 8.17
C LYS A 289 -29.39 17.99 7.23
N LYS A 290 -30.17 18.79 6.49
CA LYS A 290 -31.22 18.31 5.57
C LYS A 290 -30.71 18.00 4.16
N ASN A 291 -29.40 18.13 3.89
CA ASN A 291 -28.84 17.88 2.57
C ASN A 291 -28.60 16.37 2.34
N ASN A 292 -29.69 15.64 2.08
CA ASN A 292 -29.65 14.20 1.85
C ASN A 292 -28.84 13.82 0.60
N LYS A 293 -28.83 14.66 -0.44
CA LYS A 293 -28.04 14.41 -1.66
C LYS A 293 -26.54 14.42 -1.36
N LEU A 294 -26.09 15.38 -0.56
CA LEU A 294 -24.70 15.45 -0.12
C LEU A 294 -24.31 14.22 0.71
N PHE A 295 -25.13 13.88 1.71
CA PHE A 295 -24.84 12.70 2.53
C PHE A 295 -24.88 11.39 1.75
N PHE A 296 -25.74 11.28 0.73
CA PHE A 296 -25.74 10.15 -0.19
C PHE A 296 -24.39 10.00 -0.91
N ARG A 297 -23.84 11.09 -1.46
CA ARG A 297 -22.51 11.08 -2.11
C ARG A 297 -21.41 10.61 -1.17
N ILE A 298 -21.45 11.06 0.08
CA ILE A 298 -20.50 10.63 1.13
C ILE A 298 -20.59 9.11 1.35
N ILE A 299 -21.79 8.56 1.51
CA ILE A 299 -22.00 7.12 1.71
C ILE A 299 -21.55 6.31 0.50
N VAL A 300 -21.90 6.75 -0.71
CA VAL A 300 -21.46 6.10 -1.95
C VAL A 300 -19.95 6.09 -2.06
N LYS A 301 -19.27 7.20 -1.75
CA LYS A 301 -17.81 7.28 -1.75
C LYS A 301 -17.19 6.29 -0.76
N ILE A 302 -17.71 6.23 0.47
CA ILE A 302 -17.23 5.29 1.50
C ILE A 302 -17.35 3.83 1.03
N ILE A 303 -18.49 3.45 0.47
CA ILE A 303 -18.75 2.06 0.02
C ILE A 303 -17.89 1.72 -1.20
N ASN A 304 -17.78 2.63 -2.17
CA ASN A 304 -17.07 2.38 -3.42
C ASN A 304 -15.55 2.25 -3.22
N LEU A 305 -14.99 2.80 -2.13
CA LEU A 305 -13.60 2.56 -1.76
C LEU A 305 -13.32 1.09 -1.41
N ASN A 306 -14.35 0.33 -1.01
CA ASN A 306 -14.27 -1.09 -0.67
C ASN A 306 -13.04 -1.38 0.22
N TYR A 307 -13.00 -0.73 1.38
CA TYR A 307 -11.83 -0.67 2.26
C TYR A 307 -12.25 -0.92 3.71
N HIS A 308 -11.98 -2.11 4.25
CA HIS A 308 -12.30 -2.58 5.61
C HIS A 308 -13.76 -2.54 6.09
N ILE A 309 -14.66 -1.88 5.38
CA ILE A 309 -16.09 -1.85 5.68
C ILE A 309 -16.90 -2.12 4.41
N ASP A 310 -18.11 -2.62 4.58
CA ASP A 310 -19.09 -2.86 3.53
C ASP A 310 -20.48 -2.31 3.87
N GLU A 311 -21.46 -2.53 2.98
CA GLU A 311 -22.83 -2.05 3.18
C GLU A 311 -23.48 -2.64 4.45
N SER A 312 -23.09 -3.87 4.83
CA SER A 312 -23.68 -4.60 5.95
C SER A 312 -23.29 -4.02 7.30
N ASP A 313 -22.12 -3.37 7.40
CA ASP A 313 -21.67 -2.67 8.61
C ASP A 313 -22.59 -1.52 9.01
N PHE A 314 -23.35 -0.97 8.06
CA PHE A 314 -24.31 0.12 8.30
C PHE A 314 -25.74 -0.36 8.60
N LYS A 315 -25.97 -1.68 8.66
CA LYS A 315 -27.29 -2.26 8.90
C LYS A 315 -27.87 -1.80 10.25
N GLY A 316 -29.14 -1.39 10.25
CA GLY A 316 -29.83 -0.95 11.45
C GLY A 316 -29.55 0.51 11.85
N LEU A 317 -28.74 1.24 11.08
CA LEU A 317 -28.46 2.67 11.30
C LEU A 317 -29.48 3.60 10.62
N LYS A 318 -30.56 3.04 10.06
CA LYS A 318 -31.59 3.79 9.32
C LYS A 318 -30.98 4.54 8.11
N LEU A 319 -30.05 3.87 7.43
CA LEU A 319 -29.34 4.36 6.23
C LEU A 319 -29.74 3.61 4.95
N GLU A 320 -30.73 2.72 5.02
CA GLU A 320 -31.10 1.79 3.95
C GLU A 320 -31.50 2.52 2.66
N TYR A 321 -32.12 3.70 2.77
CA TYR A 321 -32.41 4.56 1.61
C TYR A 321 -31.15 4.94 0.80
N TYR A 322 -30.03 5.16 1.49
CA TYR A 322 -28.76 5.50 0.85
C TYR A 322 -28.08 4.26 0.27
N LEU A 323 -28.14 3.13 0.97
CA LEU A 323 -27.53 1.87 0.54
C LEU A 323 -28.25 1.24 -0.67
N LEU A 324 -29.59 1.25 -0.69
CA LEU A 324 -30.39 0.68 -1.78
C LEU A 324 -30.27 1.46 -3.10
N ASN A 325 -30.09 2.78 -3.02
CA ASN A 325 -29.93 3.63 -4.21
C ASN A 325 -28.50 3.59 -4.78
N ASN A 326 -27.49 3.15 -4.00
CA ASN A 326 -26.14 2.90 -4.52
C ASN A 326 -26.15 1.79 -5.60
N LYS A 327 -26.92 0.71 -5.36
CA LYS A 327 -27.07 -0.41 -6.29
C LYS A 327 -27.64 -0.02 -7.65
N LYS A 328 -28.49 1.00 -7.73
CA LYS A 328 -29.05 1.49 -9.00
C LYS A 328 -28.01 2.23 -9.86
N ILE A 329 -26.97 2.80 -9.25
CA ILE A 329 -25.91 3.50 -9.98
C ILE A 329 -24.91 2.50 -10.55
N ILE A 330 -24.58 1.43 -9.81
CA ILE A 330 -23.69 0.36 -10.31
C ILE A 330 -24.29 -0.34 -11.56
N VAL A 331 -25.61 -0.53 -11.60
CA VAL A 331 -26.30 -1.11 -12.76
C VAL A 331 -26.41 -0.11 -13.95
N GLY A 332 -26.21 1.19 -13.71
CA GLY A 332 -26.24 2.23 -14.75
C GLY A 332 -24.90 2.47 -15.47
N TYR A 333 -23.80 1.85 -15.01
CA TYR A 333 -22.48 1.88 -15.64
C TYR A 333 -22.12 0.56 -16.34
N ALA A 334 -23.06 -0.38 -16.42
CA ALA A 334 -22.94 -1.61 -17.20
C ALA A 334 -23.91 -1.58 -18.39
N THR A 335 -23.59 -0.74 -19.38
CA THR A 335 -24.02 -0.92 -20.79
C THR A 335 -22.96 -0.38 -21.72
#